data_AF-A0A7J0H5Q6-F1
#
_entry.id   AF-A0A7J0H5Q6-F1
#
_cell.length_a   1.000
_cell.length_b   1.000
_cell.length_c   1.000
_cell.angle_alpha   90.00
_cell.angle_beta   90.00
_cell.angle_gamma   90.00
#
_symmetry.space_group_name_H-M   'P 1'
#
loop_
_entity.id
_entity.type
_entity.pdbx_description
1 polymer ?
#
loop_
_entity_poly.entity_id
_entity_poly.type
_entity_poly.pdbx_seq_one_letter_code
_entity_poly.pdbx_strand_id
1 'polypeptide(L)'
;MIRCDTWTATVGPKSAMIFPRKKFAAAVVSGKIYVSGGAARTSAVEEYDPCSDSWRVVSDAPRRRYGCVGTSVDGVFYVIGGLKIGSTGDDTSRPAGAEARVYASSMDLYDVAAGGWLRSRAVPGGGCVVAACATEGHVYVLTSHAVELSFWRFDARRPRRTARGGGFGEWRRMKSPPLPAQVRLDSTVRFSCVGVGDKVVVVQVMGCIDDLLRRGGRSTRGVKEALVLVYDTAAGEWSRGPDLPQVIRRAACVCVEC
;
A
#
# COMPACT_ATOMS: atom_id res chain seq x y z
N MET A 1 -5.30 16.73 -10.40
CA MET A 1 -4.24 15.71 -10.55
C MET A 1 -3.13 16.32 -11.42
N ILE A 2 -1.89 15.83 -11.37
CA ILE A 2 -0.86 16.23 -12.34
C ILE A 2 -0.38 14.99 -13.09
N ARG A 3 -0.07 15.13 -14.38
CA ARG A 3 0.62 14.12 -15.18
C ARG A 3 2.06 14.60 -15.40
N CYS A 4 3.02 13.71 -15.16
CA CYS A 4 4.41 13.90 -15.55
C CYS A 4 4.68 12.98 -16.75
N ASP A 5 5.19 13.53 -17.84
CA ASP A 5 5.69 12.78 -18.98
C ASP A 5 7.21 12.60 -18.82
N THR A 6 7.66 11.36 -18.64
CA THR A 6 9.06 11.07 -18.33
C THR A 6 9.99 11.22 -19.53
N TRP A 7 9.47 11.17 -20.76
CA TRP A 7 10.27 11.30 -21.98
C TRP A 7 10.55 12.76 -22.31
N THR A 8 9.55 13.61 -22.09
CA THR A 8 9.64 15.05 -22.39
C THR A 8 9.94 15.91 -21.16
N ALA A 9 9.95 15.31 -19.97
CA ALA A 9 10.02 15.99 -18.67
C ALA A 9 8.94 17.08 -18.48
N THR A 10 7.79 16.95 -19.16
CA THR A 10 6.70 17.92 -19.05
C THR A 10 5.72 17.55 -17.94
N VAL A 11 5.21 18.56 -17.26
CA VAL A 11 4.19 18.40 -16.21
C VAL A 11 2.95 19.19 -16.60
N GLY A 12 1.79 18.55 -16.57
CA GLY A 12 0.52 19.16 -16.93
C GLY A 12 -0.62 18.80 -15.96
N PRO A 13 -1.64 19.64 -15.82
CA PRO A 13 -2.81 19.32 -15.03
C PRO A 13 -3.63 18.20 -15.66
N LYS A 14 -4.32 17.45 -14.81
CA LYS A 14 -5.33 16.43 -15.14
C LYS A 14 -6.53 16.59 -14.23
N SER A 15 -7.68 16.07 -14.67
CA SER A 15 -8.94 16.18 -13.93
C SER A 15 -8.78 15.79 -12.46
N ALA A 16 -9.39 16.59 -11.59
CA ALA A 16 -9.38 16.34 -10.16
C ALA A 16 -10.29 15.15 -9.81
N MET A 17 -9.90 14.40 -8.78
CA MET A 17 -10.77 13.39 -8.18
C MET A 17 -12.09 14.02 -7.74
N ILE A 18 -13.17 13.26 -7.77
CA ILE A 18 -14.51 13.68 -7.34
C ILE A 18 -14.49 14.01 -5.85
N PHE A 19 -13.82 13.15 -5.06
CA PHE A 19 -13.70 13.34 -3.62
C PHE A 19 -12.25 13.68 -3.23
N PRO A 20 -12.03 14.78 -2.48
CA PRO A 20 -10.73 15.07 -1.90
C PRO A 20 -10.28 13.98 -0.91
N ARG A 21 -9.05 13.49 -1.10
CA ARG A 21 -8.49 12.35 -0.36
C ARG A 21 -7.04 12.63 0.06
N LYS A 22 -6.60 12.00 1.15
CA LYS A 22 -5.18 11.92 1.54
C LYS A 22 -4.86 10.56 2.17
N LYS A 23 -3.63 10.08 2.01
CA LYS A 23 -3.18 8.74 2.48
C LYS A 23 -4.12 7.61 2.03
N PHE A 24 -4.48 7.59 0.75
CA PHE A 24 -5.37 6.60 0.13
C PHE A 24 -4.59 5.51 -0.61
N ALA A 25 -5.25 4.38 -0.88
CA ALA A 25 -4.74 3.33 -1.74
C ALA A 25 -4.93 3.72 -3.21
N ALA A 26 -3.92 3.46 -4.05
CA ALA A 26 -4.01 3.65 -5.50
C ALA A 26 -3.32 2.49 -6.24
N ALA A 27 -3.85 2.11 -7.40
CA ALA A 27 -3.21 1.12 -8.28
C ALA A 27 -3.65 1.32 -9.73
N VAL A 28 -2.86 0.81 -10.68
CA VAL A 28 -3.23 0.75 -12.10
C VAL A 28 -3.82 -0.62 -12.39
N VAL A 29 -5.00 -0.67 -13.00
CA VAL A 29 -5.63 -1.90 -13.50
C VAL A 29 -6.11 -1.64 -14.92
N SER A 30 -5.68 -2.47 -15.87
CA SER A 30 -6.10 -2.40 -17.27
C SER A 30 -5.99 -0.99 -17.88
N GLY A 31 -4.89 -0.29 -17.61
CA GLY A 31 -4.64 1.07 -18.13
C GLY A 31 -5.36 2.21 -17.42
N LYS A 32 -6.14 1.92 -16.37
CA LYS A 32 -6.88 2.92 -15.58
C LYS A 32 -6.35 3.00 -14.15
N ILE A 33 -6.53 4.15 -13.50
CA ILE A 33 -6.11 4.36 -12.11
C ILE A 33 -7.31 4.18 -11.19
N TYR A 34 -7.19 3.30 -10.20
CA TYR A 34 -8.20 3.11 -9.16
C TYR A 34 -7.70 3.69 -7.84
N VAL A 35 -8.59 4.36 -7.11
CA VAL A 35 -8.28 4.91 -5.78
C VAL A 35 -9.35 4.52 -4.76
N SER A 36 -8.93 4.26 -3.51
CA SER A 36 -9.84 3.92 -2.40
C SER A 36 -9.30 4.39 -1.05
N GLY A 37 -10.21 4.74 -0.14
CA GLY A 37 -9.87 5.29 1.17
C GLY A 37 -9.42 6.75 1.14
N GLY A 38 -8.97 7.25 2.29
CA GLY A 38 -8.42 8.60 2.47
C GLY A 38 -9.42 9.76 2.40
N ALA A 39 -10.68 9.49 2.09
CA ALA A 39 -11.78 10.46 2.15
C ALA A 39 -12.52 10.37 3.49
N ALA A 40 -12.84 11.51 4.09
CA ALA A 40 -13.49 11.55 5.40
C ALA A 40 -14.97 11.12 5.36
N ARG A 41 -15.67 11.42 4.26
CA ARG A 41 -17.14 11.32 4.17
C ARG A 41 -17.64 10.24 3.20
N THR A 42 -16.76 9.44 2.61
CA THR A 42 -17.16 8.44 1.62
C THR A 42 -16.25 7.22 1.63
N SER A 43 -16.82 6.08 1.25
CA SER A 43 -16.16 4.81 0.93
C SER A 43 -15.90 4.62 -0.56
N ALA A 44 -16.25 5.61 -1.40
CA ALA A 44 -16.20 5.48 -2.85
C ALA A 44 -14.82 5.01 -3.34
N VAL A 45 -14.86 4.04 -4.25
CA VAL A 45 -13.77 3.70 -5.16
C VAL A 45 -13.98 4.52 -6.43
N GLU A 46 -12.97 5.30 -6.80
CA GLU A 46 -12.99 6.07 -8.03
C GLU A 46 -12.02 5.44 -9.04
N GLU A 47 -12.44 5.45 -10.30
CA GLU A 47 -11.64 5.08 -11.46
C GLU A 47 -11.37 6.35 -12.28
N TYR A 48 -10.10 6.57 -12.65
CA TYR A 48 -9.69 7.56 -13.63
C TYR A 48 -9.38 6.88 -14.94
N ASP A 49 -10.02 7.37 -15.99
CA ASP A 49 -9.76 6.98 -17.38
C ASP A 49 -8.86 8.03 -18.04
N PRO A 50 -7.60 7.69 -18.38
CA PRO A 50 -6.69 8.62 -19.04
C PRO A 50 -7.14 9.06 -20.43
N CYS A 51 -7.95 8.27 -21.13
CA CYS A 51 -8.41 8.56 -22.49
C CYS A 51 -9.46 9.68 -22.51
N SER A 52 -10.38 9.66 -21.55
CA SER A 52 -11.41 10.70 -21.41
C SER A 52 -11.06 11.78 -20.38
N ASP A 53 -9.92 11.67 -19.69
CA ASP A 53 -9.48 12.58 -18.62
C ASP A 53 -10.60 12.81 -17.59
N SER A 54 -11.20 11.73 -17.11
CA SER A 54 -12.38 11.83 -16.26
C SER A 54 -12.35 10.79 -15.14
N TRP A 55 -12.88 11.19 -13.99
CA TRP A 55 -13.12 10.30 -12.85
C TRP A 55 -14.57 9.84 -12.82
N ARG A 56 -14.81 8.62 -12.37
CA ARG A 56 -16.14 8.10 -12.02
C ARG A 56 -16.09 7.24 -10.78
N VAL A 57 -17.20 7.17 -10.04
CA VAL A 57 -17.37 6.20 -8.95
C VAL A 57 -17.72 4.84 -9.54
N VAL A 58 -16.99 3.79 -9.15
CA VAL A 58 -17.19 2.41 -9.68
C VAL A 58 -17.71 1.43 -8.63
N SER A 59 -17.55 1.72 -7.35
CA SER A 59 -18.05 0.91 -6.24
C SER A 59 -17.94 1.70 -4.93
N ASP A 60 -18.61 1.25 -3.88
CA ASP A 60 -18.24 1.56 -2.50
C ASP A 60 -17.32 0.48 -1.93
N ALA A 61 -16.30 0.88 -1.17
CA ALA A 61 -15.45 -0.05 -0.44
C ALA A 61 -16.14 -0.60 0.81
N PRO A 62 -15.88 -1.86 1.19
CA PRO A 62 -16.46 -2.47 2.40
C PRO A 62 -16.12 -1.69 3.67
N ARG A 63 -15.04 -0.90 3.63
CA ARG A 63 -14.48 -0.19 4.78
C ARG A 63 -13.93 1.17 4.36
N ARG A 64 -14.21 2.20 5.15
CA ARG A 64 -13.51 3.48 5.07
C ARG A 64 -12.18 3.40 5.80
N ARG A 65 -11.09 3.51 5.03
CA ARG A 65 -9.71 3.35 5.51
C ARG A 65 -8.93 4.65 5.35
N TYR A 66 -8.00 4.91 6.25
CA TYR A 66 -7.01 5.99 6.17
C TYR A 66 -5.60 5.42 6.30
N GLY A 67 -4.66 5.84 5.47
CA GLY A 67 -3.30 5.28 5.49
C GLY A 67 -3.21 3.85 4.96
N CYS A 68 -4.12 3.45 4.08
CA CYS A 68 -4.07 2.16 3.39
C CYS A 68 -3.11 2.22 2.19
N VAL A 69 -2.68 1.03 1.73
CA VAL A 69 -1.80 0.85 0.56
C VAL A 69 -2.60 0.18 -0.56
N GLY A 70 -2.35 0.61 -1.81
CA GLY A 70 -2.95 0.03 -3.00
C GLY A 70 -1.92 -0.71 -3.84
N THR A 71 -2.30 -1.85 -4.41
CA THR A 71 -1.55 -2.53 -5.46
C THR A 71 -2.49 -3.36 -6.33
N SER A 72 -2.00 -3.90 -7.45
CA SER A 72 -2.82 -4.66 -8.39
C SER A 72 -2.07 -5.86 -8.96
N VAL A 73 -2.82 -6.94 -9.18
CA VAL A 73 -2.39 -8.17 -9.85
C VAL A 73 -3.60 -8.77 -10.55
N ASP A 74 -3.42 -9.28 -11.78
CA ASP A 74 -4.44 -10.06 -12.51
C ASP A 74 -5.86 -9.44 -12.48
N GLY A 75 -5.95 -8.14 -12.77
CA GLY A 75 -7.23 -7.42 -12.84
C GLY A 75 -7.88 -7.11 -11.49
N VAL A 76 -7.21 -7.38 -10.36
CA VAL A 76 -7.71 -7.11 -9.01
C VAL A 76 -7.00 -5.91 -8.42
N PHE A 77 -7.77 -4.98 -7.86
CA PHE A 77 -7.26 -3.89 -7.03
C PHE A 77 -7.29 -4.29 -5.55
N TYR A 78 -6.13 -4.35 -4.92
CA TYR A 78 -5.95 -4.73 -3.52
C TYR A 78 -5.82 -3.48 -2.64
N VAL A 79 -6.71 -3.35 -1.65
CA VAL A 79 -6.70 -2.27 -0.64
C VAL A 79 -6.28 -2.86 0.69
N ILE A 80 -5.07 -2.51 1.14
CA ILE A 80 -4.36 -3.24 2.20
C ILE A 80 -4.13 -2.33 3.42
N GLY A 81 -4.48 -2.83 4.59
CA GLY A 81 -4.20 -2.20 5.88
C GLY A 81 -4.91 -0.85 6.09
N GLY A 82 -4.24 0.04 6.80
CA GLY A 82 -4.78 1.34 7.19
C GLY A 82 -5.70 1.29 8.42
N LEU A 83 -6.17 2.47 8.80
CA LEU A 83 -6.97 2.72 10.01
C LEU A 83 -8.43 3.00 9.64
N LYS A 84 -9.36 2.59 10.51
CA LYS A 84 -10.79 2.91 10.37
C LYS A 84 -11.01 4.42 10.45
N ILE A 85 -11.77 4.96 9.50
CA ILE A 85 -12.39 6.28 9.65
C ILE A 85 -13.80 6.05 10.21
N GLY A 86 -13.96 6.24 11.53
CA GLY A 86 -15.27 6.21 12.17
C GLY A 86 -16.19 7.26 11.56
N SER A 87 -17.49 6.93 11.42
CA SER A 87 -18.49 8.00 11.34
C SER A 87 -18.42 8.73 12.69
N THR A 88 -18.20 10.04 12.71
CA THR A 88 -18.43 10.83 13.92
C THR A 88 -19.94 10.79 14.18
N GLY A 89 -20.37 9.80 14.97
CA GLY A 89 -21.76 9.51 15.28
C GLY A 89 -21.81 8.33 16.23
N ASP A 90 -21.77 8.67 17.52
CA ASP A 90 -22.13 7.87 18.70
C ASP A 90 -21.30 6.61 19.00
N ASP A 91 -20.29 6.77 19.87
CA ASP A 91 -20.02 5.91 21.04
C ASP A 91 -18.74 6.41 21.75
N THR A 92 -18.89 7.24 22.78
CA THR A 92 -17.81 7.80 23.60
C THR A 92 -17.23 6.82 24.62
N SER A 93 -17.38 5.49 24.46
CA SER A 93 -17.05 4.54 25.53
C SER A 93 -15.99 3.46 25.25
N ARG A 94 -15.30 3.45 24.10
CA ARG A 94 -14.29 2.40 23.80
C ARG A 94 -12.85 2.92 23.64
N PRO A 95 -11.84 2.23 24.21
CA PRO A 95 -10.45 2.63 24.04
C PRO A 95 -10.06 2.48 22.56
N ALA A 96 -9.63 3.59 21.97
CA ALA A 96 -9.26 3.74 20.55
C ALA A 96 -8.21 2.72 20.02
N GLY A 97 -7.56 1.95 20.91
CA GLY A 97 -6.50 1.00 20.58
C GLY A 97 -6.95 -0.36 20.03
N ALA A 98 -8.17 -0.82 20.32
CA ALA A 98 -8.63 -2.14 19.86
C ALA A 98 -9.11 -2.11 18.40
N GLU A 99 -9.82 -1.06 17.99
CA GLU A 99 -10.41 -0.95 16.64
C GLU A 99 -9.40 -0.62 15.54
N ALA A 100 -8.36 0.16 15.85
CA ALA A 100 -7.30 0.50 14.91
C ALA A 100 -6.56 -0.76 14.38
N ARG A 101 -6.41 -1.78 15.23
CA ARG A 101 -5.83 -3.08 14.87
C ARG A 101 -6.69 -3.84 13.86
N VAL A 102 -8.02 -3.66 13.90
CA VAL A 102 -8.96 -4.46 13.09
C VAL A 102 -8.73 -4.27 11.59
N TYR A 103 -8.37 -3.06 11.14
CA TYR A 103 -8.16 -2.80 9.70
C TYR A 103 -6.71 -2.85 9.27
N ALA A 104 -5.76 -2.59 10.19
CA ALA A 104 -4.33 -2.64 9.92
C ALA A 104 -3.88 -4.00 9.35
N SER A 105 -4.55 -5.09 9.74
CA SER A 105 -4.25 -6.45 9.30
C SER A 105 -5.31 -7.03 8.35
N SER A 106 -5.88 -6.21 7.46
CA SER A 106 -6.90 -6.67 6.50
C SER A 106 -6.61 -6.21 5.06
N MET A 107 -7.07 -6.99 4.10
CA MET A 107 -6.91 -6.77 2.67
C MET A 107 -8.24 -6.98 1.96
N ASP A 108 -8.79 -5.92 1.35
CA ASP A 108 -9.98 -5.97 0.52
C ASP A 108 -9.56 -6.06 -0.96
N LEU A 109 -10.29 -6.86 -1.75
CA LEU A 109 -9.93 -7.21 -3.11
C LEU A 109 -11.09 -6.82 -4.04
N TYR A 110 -10.88 -5.85 -4.93
CA TYR A 110 -11.88 -5.44 -5.91
C TYR A 110 -11.55 -6.04 -7.27
N ASP A 111 -12.42 -6.94 -7.76
CA ASP A 111 -12.33 -7.49 -9.11
C ASP A 111 -12.91 -6.48 -10.09
N VAL A 112 -12.04 -5.87 -10.89
CA VAL A 112 -12.41 -4.79 -11.80
C VAL A 112 -13.33 -5.28 -12.92
N ALA A 113 -13.09 -6.49 -13.44
CA ALA A 113 -13.90 -7.03 -14.53
C ALA A 113 -15.30 -7.41 -14.05
N ALA A 114 -15.41 -7.97 -12.84
CA ALA A 114 -16.70 -8.29 -12.23
C ALA A 114 -17.41 -7.08 -11.62
N GLY A 115 -16.71 -5.95 -11.42
CA GLY A 115 -17.24 -4.78 -10.73
C GLY A 115 -17.59 -5.05 -9.25
N GLY A 116 -16.94 -6.04 -8.63
CA GLY A 116 -17.36 -6.57 -7.34
C GLY A 116 -16.20 -6.92 -6.40
N TRP A 117 -16.49 -6.91 -5.10
CA TRP A 117 -15.51 -7.27 -4.08
C TRP A 117 -15.43 -8.79 -3.89
N LEU A 118 -14.21 -9.32 -3.94
CA LEU A 118 -13.91 -10.68 -3.53
C LEU A 118 -13.85 -10.78 -2.01
N ARG A 119 -13.81 -12.02 -1.49
CA ARG A 119 -13.67 -12.27 -0.05
C ARG A 119 -12.39 -11.62 0.50
N SER A 120 -12.56 -10.69 1.44
CA SER A 120 -11.44 -10.04 2.14
C SER A 120 -10.54 -11.07 2.83
N ARG A 121 -9.26 -10.74 2.93
CA ARG A 121 -8.23 -11.57 3.56
C ARG A 121 -7.66 -10.87 4.79
N ALA A 122 -7.34 -11.64 5.83
CA ALA A 122 -6.53 -11.16 6.93
C ALA A 122 -5.06 -11.17 6.51
N VAL A 123 -4.34 -10.09 6.80
CA VAL A 123 -2.87 -10.02 6.68
C VAL A 123 -2.28 -10.67 7.93
N PRO A 124 -1.46 -11.73 7.82
CA PRO A 124 -0.92 -12.42 8.98
C PRO A 124 0.02 -11.56 9.84
N GLY A 125 0.19 -11.97 11.10
CA GLY A 125 1.18 -11.39 12.02
C GLY A 125 0.67 -10.26 12.92
N GLY A 126 -0.49 -9.65 12.65
CA GLY A 126 -1.13 -8.73 13.61
C GLY A 126 -0.48 -7.34 13.77
N GLY A 127 0.20 -6.84 12.74
CA GLY A 127 0.87 -5.53 12.73
C GLY A 127 0.27 -4.49 11.78
N CYS A 128 0.90 -3.31 11.74
CA CYS A 128 0.55 -2.25 10.80
C CYS A 128 1.20 -2.49 9.45
N VAL A 129 0.42 -2.57 8.38
CA VAL A 129 0.97 -2.58 7.02
C VAL A 129 1.66 -1.24 6.74
N VAL A 130 2.97 -1.29 6.50
CA VAL A 130 3.82 -0.11 6.26
C VAL A 130 4.23 0.04 4.81
N ALA A 131 4.16 -1.05 4.04
CA ALA A 131 4.44 -1.10 2.61
C ALA A 131 3.76 -2.31 1.99
N ALA A 132 3.33 -2.19 0.74
CA ALA A 132 2.93 -3.33 -0.07
C ALA A 132 3.16 -3.02 -1.55
N CYS A 133 3.45 -4.05 -2.32
CA CYS A 133 3.59 -3.97 -3.76
C CYS A 133 3.32 -5.34 -4.39
N ALA A 134 3.23 -5.39 -5.70
CA ALA A 134 2.96 -6.61 -6.42
C ALA A 134 4.03 -6.86 -7.48
N THR A 135 4.35 -8.13 -7.68
CA THR A 135 5.13 -8.59 -8.83
C THR A 135 4.93 -10.09 -9.03
N GLU A 136 5.14 -10.58 -10.26
CA GLU A 136 5.12 -12.00 -10.63
C GLU A 136 3.87 -12.79 -10.20
N GLY A 137 2.71 -12.12 -10.13
CA GLY A 137 1.46 -12.75 -9.70
C GLY A 137 1.30 -12.84 -8.18
N HIS A 138 2.17 -12.21 -7.40
CA HIS A 138 2.12 -12.17 -5.95
C HIS A 138 1.95 -10.75 -5.41
N VAL A 139 1.32 -10.64 -4.25
CA VAL A 139 1.28 -9.41 -3.46
C VAL A 139 2.23 -9.57 -2.29
N TYR A 140 3.20 -8.66 -2.16
CA TYR A 140 4.16 -8.60 -1.08
C TYR A 140 3.75 -7.52 -0.09
N VAL A 141 3.76 -7.86 1.20
CA VAL A 141 3.30 -6.98 2.28
C VAL A 141 4.35 -6.94 3.38
N LEU A 142 4.76 -5.72 3.73
CA LEU A 142 5.64 -5.45 4.86
C LEU A 142 4.82 -4.88 6.01
N THR A 143 4.87 -5.53 7.15
CA THR A 143 4.16 -5.10 8.36
C THR A 143 5.15 -4.75 9.46
N SER A 144 4.87 -3.65 10.16
CA SER A 144 5.58 -3.24 11.36
C SER A 144 4.88 -3.76 12.61
N HIS A 145 5.69 -4.32 13.50
CA HIS A 145 5.34 -4.70 14.87
C HIS A 145 6.07 -3.79 15.85
N ALA A 146 5.90 -4.04 17.14
CA ALA A 146 6.51 -3.24 18.20
C ALA A 146 8.06 -3.24 18.17
N VAL A 147 8.66 -4.35 17.73
CA VAL A 147 10.12 -4.55 17.78
C VAL A 147 10.72 -5.14 16.50
N GLU A 148 9.89 -5.56 15.55
CA GLU A 148 10.36 -6.22 14.33
C GLU A 148 9.47 -5.90 13.11
N LEU A 149 10.00 -6.17 11.92
CA LEU A 149 9.21 -6.24 10.70
C LEU A 149 8.89 -7.70 10.37
N SER A 150 7.70 -7.95 9.83
CA SER A 150 7.43 -9.20 9.12
C SER A 150 7.10 -8.95 7.66
N PHE A 151 7.66 -9.78 6.80
CA PHE A 151 7.47 -9.72 5.36
C PHE A 151 6.66 -10.94 4.90
N TRP A 152 5.59 -10.68 4.15
CA TRP A 152 4.62 -11.70 3.73
C TRP A 152 4.40 -11.65 2.23
N ARG A 153 4.21 -12.82 1.63
CA ARG A 153 3.79 -12.99 0.25
C ARG A 153 2.41 -13.62 0.20
N PHE A 154 1.52 -13.04 -0.59
CA PHE A 154 0.21 -13.57 -0.92
C PHE A 154 0.19 -14.05 -2.37
N ASP A 155 -0.28 -15.27 -2.61
CA ASP A 155 -0.48 -15.79 -3.96
C ASP A 155 -1.77 -15.23 -4.55
N ALA A 156 -1.61 -14.33 -5.53
CA ALA A 156 -2.69 -13.65 -6.23
C ALA A 156 -3.02 -14.29 -7.59
N ARG A 157 -2.27 -15.32 -8.00
CA ARG A 157 -2.50 -16.01 -9.28
C ARG A 157 -3.82 -16.76 -9.21
N ARG A 158 -4.76 -16.39 -10.08
CA ARG A 158 -6.06 -17.06 -10.11
C ARG A 158 -5.91 -18.53 -10.53
N PRO A 159 -6.70 -19.46 -9.96
CA PRO A 159 -6.71 -20.84 -10.41
C PRO A 159 -7.09 -20.89 -11.90
N ARG A 160 -6.32 -21.61 -12.72
CA ARG A 160 -6.79 -21.94 -14.07
C ARG A 160 -8.05 -22.79 -13.93
N ARG A 161 -9.07 -22.54 -14.77
CA ARG A 161 -10.40 -23.20 -14.73
C ARG A 161 -10.37 -24.74 -14.67
N THR A 162 -9.24 -25.37 -15.00
CA THR A 162 -9.05 -26.83 -15.05
C THR A 162 -8.28 -27.41 -13.86
N ALA A 163 -7.68 -26.61 -12.98
CA ALA A 163 -6.88 -27.09 -11.86
C ALA A 163 -7.69 -27.03 -10.55
N ARG A 164 -8.04 -28.19 -9.99
CA ARG A 164 -8.52 -28.30 -8.60
C ARG A 164 -7.34 -28.02 -7.68
N GLY A 165 -7.36 -26.87 -7.00
CA GLY A 165 -6.30 -26.42 -6.10
C GLY A 165 -5.41 -25.36 -6.75
N GLY A 166 -5.92 -24.13 -6.86
CA GLY A 166 -5.08 -22.98 -7.17
C GLY A 166 -4.74 -22.26 -5.87
N GLY A 167 -3.45 -22.01 -5.64
CA GLY A 167 -2.91 -21.36 -4.44
C GLY A 167 -3.42 -19.93 -4.19
N PHE A 168 -4.36 -19.42 -4.99
CA PHE A 168 -4.99 -18.11 -4.78
C PHE A 168 -5.52 -17.98 -3.35
N GLY A 169 -4.97 -17.04 -2.60
CA GLY A 169 -5.35 -16.85 -1.22
C GLY A 169 -4.31 -17.29 -0.20
N GLU A 170 -3.25 -17.99 -0.60
CA GLU A 170 -2.24 -18.50 0.31
C GLU A 170 -1.25 -17.42 0.73
N TRP A 171 -1.01 -17.33 2.04
CA TRP A 171 0.03 -16.50 2.63
C TRP A 171 1.27 -17.32 2.94
N ARG A 172 2.45 -16.76 2.70
CA ARG A 172 3.74 -17.30 3.12
C ARG A 172 4.55 -16.22 3.82
N ARG A 173 5.12 -16.54 4.98
CA ARG A 173 6.11 -15.67 5.64
C ARG A 173 7.43 -15.77 4.86
N MET A 174 8.00 -14.63 4.54
CA MET A 174 9.27 -14.50 3.84
C MET A 174 10.35 -14.03 4.81
N LYS A 175 11.61 -14.09 4.38
CA LYS A 175 12.73 -13.48 5.12
C LYS A 175 12.46 -11.98 5.28
N SER A 176 12.46 -11.47 6.50
CA SER A 176 12.27 -10.03 6.75
C SER A 176 13.50 -9.24 6.30
N PRO A 177 13.34 -7.97 5.88
CA PRO A 177 14.47 -7.13 5.51
C PRO A 177 15.44 -6.93 6.68
N PRO A 178 16.76 -6.95 6.44
CA PRO A 178 17.76 -6.74 7.47
C PRO A 178 17.78 -5.25 7.85
N LEU A 179 17.00 -4.87 8.85
CA LEU A 179 17.03 -3.51 9.35
C LEU A 179 18.30 -3.28 10.19
N PRO A 180 19.03 -2.17 9.95
CA PRO A 180 20.10 -1.75 10.85
C PRO A 180 19.56 -1.57 12.28
N ALA A 181 20.35 -1.93 13.30
CA ALA A 181 19.98 -1.79 14.72
C ALA A 181 19.58 -0.35 15.13
N GLN A 182 19.96 0.64 14.33
CA GLN A 182 19.65 2.06 14.51
C GLN A 182 18.24 2.43 14.05
N VAL A 183 17.59 1.60 13.21
CA VAL A 183 16.21 1.82 12.77
C VAL A 183 15.28 1.40 13.90
N ARG A 184 14.84 2.39 14.68
CA ARG A 184 13.76 2.19 15.65
C ARG A 184 12.46 2.04 14.88
N LEU A 185 11.84 0.87 14.99
CA LEU A 185 10.46 0.62 14.57
C LEU A 185 9.50 1.26 15.57
N ASP A 186 9.58 2.59 15.71
CA ASP A 186 8.47 3.34 16.27
C ASP A 186 7.49 3.68 15.15
N SER A 187 6.41 4.40 15.46
CA SER A 187 5.39 4.72 14.48
C SER A 187 5.85 5.64 13.34
N THR A 188 7.10 6.11 13.33
CA THR A 188 7.64 7.09 12.38
C THR A 188 8.26 6.52 11.10
N VAL A 189 8.37 5.20 10.98
CA VAL A 189 8.98 4.55 9.81
C VAL A 189 7.91 4.17 8.79
N ARG A 190 8.02 4.72 7.59
CA ARG A 190 7.26 4.32 6.40
C ARG A 190 8.21 3.78 5.35
N PHE A 191 7.68 2.90 4.52
CA PHE A 191 8.41 2.38 3.39
C PHE A 191 7.60 2.61 2.12
N SER A 192 8.30 2.96 1.06
CA SER A 192 7.77 2.84 -0.29
C SER A 192 8.16 1.46 -0.82
N CYS A 193 7.24 0.76 -1.47
CA CYS A 193 7.44 -0.60 -2.01
C CYS A 193 7.08 -0.59 -3.48
N VAL A 194 7.93 -1.19 -4.31
CA VAL A 194 7.64 -1.39 -5.72
C VAL A 194 8.17 -2.74 -6.18
N GLY A 195 7.38 -3.42 -7.01
CA GLY A 195 7.82 -4.61 -7.73
C GLY A 195 8.46 -4.21 -9.06
N VAL A 196 9.58 -4.83 -9.40
CA VAL A 196 10.30 -4.61 -10.67
C VAL A 196 10.80 -5.97 -11.15
N GLY A 197 10.18 -6.55 -12.19
CA GLY A 197 10.48 -7.93 -12.59
C GLY A 197 10.44 -8.90 -11.40
N ASP A 198 11.49 -9.67 -11.19
CA ASP A 198 11.67 -10.62 -10.09
C ASP A 198 12.23 -9.98 -8.79
N LYS A 199 12.03 -8.67 -8.61
CA LYS A 199 12.53 -7.93 -7.45
C LYS A 199 11.41 -7.19 -6.72
N VAL A 200 11.53 -7.13 -5.40
CA VAL A 200 10.77 -6.21 -4.55
C VAL A 200 11.74 -5.19 -3.97
N VAL A 201 11.54 -3.92 -4.29
CA VAL A 201 12.36 -2.81 -3.82
C VAL A 201 11.64 -2.07 -2.70
N VAL A 202 12.31 -1.95 -1.57
CA VAL A 202 11.82 -1.24 -0.39
C VAL A 202 12.71 -0.03 -0.15
N VAL A 203 12.10 1.14 -0.12
CA VAL A 203 12.76 2.42 0.11
C VAL A 203 12.28 2.97 1.44
N GLN A 204 13.20 3.21 2.38
CA GLN A 204 12.89 3.88 3.63
C GLN A 204 12.53 5.35 3.37
N VAL A 205 11.32 5.74 3.78
CA VAL A 205 10.84 7.12 3.67
C VAL A 205 10.39 7.63 5.05
N MET A 206 10.66 8.89 5.34
CA MET A 206 10.18 9.49 6.58
C MET A 206 8.67 9.71 6.56
N GLY A 207 7.98 9.30 7.64
CA GLY A 207 6.58 9.64 7.87
C GLY A 207 5.90 8.70 8.85
N CYS A 208 4.99 9.23 9.66
CA CYS A 208 4.28 8.45 10.66
C CYS A 208 2.86 8.08 10.17
N ILE A 209 2.42 6.84 10.37
CA ILE A 209 0.98 6.51 10.25
C ILE A 209 0.20 7.24 11.37
N ASP A 210 0.82 7.36 12.55
CA ASP A 210 0.32 8.03 13.76
C ASP A 210 0.60 9.55 13.83
N ASP A 211 0.99 10.21 12.73
CA ASP A 211 1.10 11.70 12.69
C ASP A 211 -0.24 12.38 13.05
N LEU A 212 -1.36 11.64 13.04
CA LEU A 212 -2.65 12.09 13.54
C LEU A 212 -2.79 12.05 15.08
N LEU A 213 -2.02 11.19 15.76
CA LEU A 213 -2.08 10.99 17.21
C LEU A 213 -0.98 11.76 17.97
N ARG A 214 0.11 12.16 17.29
CA ARG A 214 1.21 12.91 17.91
C ARG A 214 1.21 14.37 17.46
N ARG A 215 0.84 15.30 18.36
CA ARG A 215 1.15 16.74 18.27
C ARG A 215 2.60 17.08 18.65
N GLY A 216 3.46 16.09 18.90
CA GLY A 216 4.80 16.29 19.49
C GLY A 216 5.93 16.24 18.46
N GLY A 217 6.49 17.40 18.13
CA GLY A 217 7.67 17.55 17.24
C GLY A 217 8.97 17.08 17.87
N ARG A 218 9.19 15.76 17.97
CA ARG A 218 10.53 15.21 18.26
C ARG A 218 11.32 15.01 16.96
N SER A 219 12.47 15.67 16.88
CA SER A 219 13.45 15.54 15.79
C SER A 219 14.12 14.16 15.81
N THR A 220 14.10 13.46 14.66
CA THR A 220 14.67 12.11 14.48
C THR A 220 16.15 12.20 14.06
N ARG A 221 17.05 12.35 15.03
CA ARG A 221 18.50 12.21 14.81
C ARG A 221 18.84 10.73 14.55
N GLY A 222 19.58 10.44 13.47
CA GLY A 222 20.23 9.13 13.24
C GLY A 222 19.56 8.17 12.26
N VAL A 223 18.44 8.54 11.63
CA VAL A 223 17.83 7.73 10.56
C VAL A 223 18.51 8.08 9.23
N LYS A 224 19.11 7.10 8.56
CA LYS A 224 19.59 7.27 7.18
C LYS A 224 18.35 7.24 6.27
N GLU A 225 17.77 8.41 6.01
CA GLU A 225 16.74 8.57 4.98
C GLU A 225 17.26 7.93 3.68
N ALA A 226 16.34 7.40 2.86
CA ALA A 226 16.65 6.89 1.53
C ALA A 226 17.44 5.56 1.47
N LEU A 227 17.49 4.77 2.55
CA LEU A 227 17.96 3.38 2.50
C LEU A 227 17.12 2.58 1.48
N VAL A 228 17.80 1.92 0.54
CA VAL A 228 17.18 1.02 -0.44
C VAL A 228 17.58 -0.42 -0.14
N LEU A 229 16.56 -1.27 0.01
CA LEU A 229 16.70 -2.71 0.17
C LEU A 229 16.00 -3.41 -0.99
N VAL A 230 16.65 -4.43 -1.54
CA VAL A 230 16.14 -5.19 -2.69
C VAL A 230 16.00 -6.64 -2.28
N TYR A 231 14.80 -7.17 -2.43
CA TYR A 231 14.49 -8.58 -2.24
C TYR A 231 14.42 -9.27 -3.59
N ASP A 232 15.20 -10.32 -3.76
CA ASP A 232 15.16 -11.20 -4.92
C ASP A 232 14.10 -12.29 -4.70
N THR A 233 13.07 -12.31 -5.54
CA THR A 233 11.93 -13.24 -5.38
C THR A 233 12.31 -14.69 -5.71
N ALA A 234 13.31 -14.90 -6.56
CA ALA A 234 13.78 -16.20 -6.98
C ALA A 234 14.77 -16.80 -5.97
N ALA A 235 15.77 -16.02 -5.54
CA ALA A 235 16.76 -16.43 -4.54
C ALA A 235 16.20 -16.41 -3.12
N GLY A 236 15.15 -15.60 -2.87
CA GLY A 236 14.55 -15.44 -1.55
C GLY A 236 15.41 -14.62 -0.58
N GLU A 237 16.31 -13.78 -1.12
CA GLU A 237 17.36 -13.11 -0.37
C GLU A 237 17.30 -11.58 -0.48
N TRP A 238 17.77 -10.91 0.57
CA TRP A 238 17.86 -9.45 0.62
C TRP A 238 19.27 -8.97 0.29
N SER A 239 19.34 -7.87 -0.45
CA SER A 239 20.57 -7.13 -0.74
C SER A 239 20.35 -5.63 -0.52
N ARG A 240 21.46 -4.88 -0.42
CA ARG A 240 21.42 -3.42 -0.31
C ARG A 240 21.53 -2.78 -1.69
N GLY A 241 20.60 -1.90 -2.01
CA GLY A 241 20.66 -1.04 -3.20
C GLY A 241 21.38 0.28 -2.94
N PRO A 242 21.59 1.11 -3.98
CA PRO A 242 22.09 2.46 -3.81
C PRO A 242 21.09 3.32 -3.03
N ASP A 243 21.56 4.05 -2.01
CA ASP A 243 20.70 4.95 -1.25
C ASP A 243 20.21 6.10 -2.16
N LEU A 244 18.94 6.50 -2.03
CA LEU A 244 18.40 7.66 -2.76
C LEU A 244 18.96 9.00 -2.22
N PRO A 245 18.84 10.11 -2.99
CA PRO A 245 19.21 11.44 -2.50
C PRO A 245 18.38 11.87 -1.27
N GLN A 246 19.00 12.58 -0.31
CA GLN A 246 18.37 13.02 0.95
C GLN A 246 17.20 14.01 0.80
N VAL A 247 16.87 14.43 -0.42
CA VAL A 247 15.79 15.39 -0.70
C VAL A 247 14.41 14.70 -0.76
N ILE A 248 14.37 13.37 -0.88
CA ILE A 248 13.14 12.61 -1.09
C ILE A 248 12.46 12.28 0.25
N ARG A 249 11.44 13.06 0.63
CA ARG A 249 10.62 12.83 1.84
C ARG A 249 9.17 12.49 1.48
N ARG A 250 8.56 11.57 2.23
CA ARG A 250 7.14 11.15 2.07
C ARG A 250 6.75 10.73 0.64
N ALA A 251 7.72 10.21 -0.11
CA ALA A 251 7.51 9.84 -1.51
C ALA A 251 6.67 8.56 -1.65
N ALA A 252 5.88 8.53 -2.71
CA ALA A 252 5.38 7.29 -3.29
C ALA A 252 6.35 6.86 -4.40
N CYS A 253 6.52 5.56 -4.59
CA CYS A 253 7.33 5.02 -5.68
C CYS A 253 6.43 4.31 -6.69
N VAL A 254 6.77 4.44 -7.95
CA VAL A 254 6.21 3.70 -9.07
C VAL A 254 7.36 3.19 -9.92
N CYS A 255 7.21 2.02 -10.54
CA CYS A 255 8.15 1.55 -11.55
C CYS A 255 7.64 2.01 -12.92
N VAL A 256 8.55 2.44 -13.77
CA VAL A 256 8.30 2.71 -15.18
C VAL A 256 9.26 1.80 -15.94
N GLU A 257 8.71 0.81 -16.64
CA GLU A 257 9.47 0.01 -17.59
C GLU A 257 9.48 0.77 -18.91
N CYS A 258 10.67 1.00 -19.45
CA CYS A 258 10.91 1.71 -20.71
C CYS A 258 11.19 0.71 -21.83
#